data_AF-A0A957YY75-F1
#
_entry.id   AF-A0A957YY75-F1
#
_cell.length_a   1.000
_cell.length_b   1.000
_cell.length_c   1.000
_cell.angle_alpha   90.00
_cell.angle_beta   90.00
_cell.angle_gamma   90.00
#
_symmetry.space_group_name_H-M   'P 1'
#
loop_
_entity.id
_entity.type
_entity.pdbx_description
1 polymer ?
#
loop_
_entity_poly.entity_id
_entity_poly.type
_entity_poly.pdbx_seq_one_letter_code
_entity_poly.pdbx_strand_id
1 'polypeptide(L)'
;MATYKVRRFSLRDLILVLGVCAFPIYTWSLYYFFERLPAWLYYLDLWEIVGIFAYTQLFALVESVIILLTLALAAVLLPVFFRGRFVAVGSVLVLFLAGIAMLVQREDNALRALSPVPLLIAAAIALTLTLLLVLIYRRTRVQSLVEAFAERVSVLLYLYLPISLIGLVVVVIRNMG
;
A
#
# COMPACT_ATOMS: atom_id res chain seq x y z
N MET A 1 -7.18 -14.76 -36.09
CA MET A 1 -7.44 -14.71 -34.64
C MET A 1 -6.13 -14.97 -33.90
N ALA A 2 -5.41 -13.92 -33.50
CA ALA A 2 -4.17 -14.07 -32.75
C ALA A 2 -4.52 -14.40 -31.29
N THR A 3 -4.23 -15.63 -30.86
CA THR A 3 -4.33 -16.05 -29.46
C THR A 3 -3.45 -15.14 -28.60
N TYR A 4 -4.08 -14.23 -27.87
CA TYR A 4 -3.47 -13.42 -26.83
C TYR A 4 -2.81 -14.36 -25.82
N LYS A 5 -1.50 -14.55 -25.93
CA LYS A 5 -0.72 -15.31 -24.93
C LYS A 5 -0.68 -14.46 -23.67
N VAL A 6 -1.64 -14.66 -22.78
CA VAL A 6 -1.73 -14.01 -21.47
C VAL A 6 -0.45 -14.35 -20.73
N ARG A 7 0.52 -13.43 -20.71
CA ARG A 7 1.73 -13.59 -19.93
C ARG A 7 1.31 -13.58 -18.47
N ARG A 8 1.30 -14.75 -17.84
CA ARG A 8 1.01 -14.92 -16.41
C ARG A 8 2.08 -14.16 -15.62
N PHE A 9 1.65 -13.34 -14.66
CA PHE A 9 2.53 -12.64 -13.73
C PHE A 9 3.44 -13.65 -13.02
N SER A 10 4.70 -13.28 -12.80
CA SER A 10 5.57 -14.10 -11.96
C SER A 10 5.18 -13.94 -10.50
N LEU A 11 5.29 -15.00 -9.70
CA LEU A 11 5.16 -14.89 -8.23
C LEU A 11 6.13 -13.86 -7.66
N ARG A 12 7.31 -13.72 -8.27
CA ARG A 12 8.29 -12.68 -7.93
C ARG A 12 7.69 -11.27 -8.08
N ASP A 13 7.00 -11.01 -9.19
CA ASP A 13 6.42 -9.68 -9.46
C ASP A 13 5.32 -9.34 -8.44
N LEU A 14 4.51 -10.34 -8.06
CA LEU A 14 3.47 -10.19 -7.04
C LEU A 14 4.07 -9.90 -5.67
N ILE A 15 5.14 -10.61 -5.28
CA ILE A 15 5.83 -10.38 -3.99
C ILE A 15 6.46 -8.97 -3.95
N LEU A 16 7.06 -8.51 -5.05
CA LEU A 16 7.63 -7.17 -5.12
C LEU A 16 6.56 -6.09 -4.94
N VAL A 17 5.44 -6.21 -5.66
CA VAL A 17 4.33 -5.24 -5.53
C VAL A 17 3.68 -5.34 -4.15
N LEU A 18 3.51 -6.54 -3.59
CA LEU A 18 3.02 -6.73 -2.22
C LEU A 18 3.91 -6.02 -1.21
N GLY A 19 5.23 -6.08 -1.37
CA GLY A 19 6.19 -5.38 -0.52
C GLY A 19 5.96 -3.88 -0.56
N VAL A 20 5.80 -3.32 -1.76
CA VAL A 20 5.52 -1.89 -1.95
C VAL A 20 4.14 -1.51 -1.42
N CYS A 21 3.13 -2.38 -1.49
CA CYS A 21 1.82 -2.16 -0.85
C CYS A 21 1.94 -2.15 0.67
N ALA A 22 2.59 -3.16 1.25
CA ALA A 22 2.72 -3.31 2.68
C ALA A 22 3.51 -2.15 3.30
N PHE A 23 4.58 -1.69 2.66
CA PHE A 23 5.46 -0.68 3.24
C PHE A 23 4.78 0.60 3.76
N PRO A 24 4.07 1.39 2.94
CA PRO A 24 3.43 2.60 3.42
C PRO A 24 2.33 2.29 4.44
N ILE A 25 1.55 1.21 4.24
CA ILE A 25 0.44 0.83 5.12
C ILE A 25 0.95 0.46 6.52
N TYR A 26 1.94 -0.43 6.59
CA TYR A 26 2.54 -0.85 7.85
C TYR A 26 3.26 0.31 8.52
N THR A 27 4.06 1.09 7.77
CA THR A 27 4.76 2.25 8.32
C THR A 27 3.78 3.25 8.95
N TRP A 28 2.68 3.53 8.26
CA TRP A 28 1.63 4.43 8.75
C TRP A 28 0.88 3.86 9.94
N SER A 29 0.55 2.57 9.90
CA SER A 29 -0.12 1.87 11.02
C SER A 29 0.75 1.89 12.28
N LEU A 30 2.06 1.67 12.15
CA LEU A 30 3.02 1.71 13.24
C LEU A 30 3.20 3.11 13.77
N TYR A 31 3.33 4.10 12.88
CA TYR A 31 3.41 5.51 13.26
C TYR A 31 2.24 5.92 14.16
N TYR A 32 1.00 5.67 13.71
CA TYR A 32 -0.19 6.01 14.51
C TYR A 32 -0.32 5.18 15.79
N PHE A 33 0.09 3.92 15.76
CA PHE A 33 0.12 3.09 16.96
C PHE A 33 1.06 3.69 18.01
N PHE A 34 2.29 4.03 17.63
CA PHE A 34 3.28 4.62 18.54
C PHE A 34 2.92 6.04 18.98
N GLU A 35 2.23 6.82 18.16
CA GLU A 35 1.71 8.13 18.55
C GLU A 35 0.67 8.01 19.69
N ARG A 36 -0.19 6.98 19.65
CA ARG A 36 -1.25 6.76 20.65
C ARG A 36 -0.79 5.94 21.85
N LEU A 37 0.30 5.19 21.72
CA LEU A 37 0.82 4.29 22.74
C LEU A 37 1.04 4.98 24.11
N PRO A 38 1.63 6.19 24.22
CA PRO A 38 1.80 6.85 25.51
C PRO A 38 0.48 7.10 26.22
N ALA A 39 -0.57 7.49 25.50
CA ALA A 39 -1.89 7.71 26.10
C ALA A 39 -2.50 6.37 26.57
N TRP A 40 -2.41 5.32 25.75
CA TRP A 40 -2.94 4.00 26.10
C TRP A 40 -2.27 3.39 27.33
N LEU A 41 -0.98 3.62 27.54
CA LEU A 41 -0.27 3.14 28.73
C LEU A 41 -0.84 3.71 30.05
N TYR A 42 -1.58 4.83 30.02
CA TYR A 42 -2.25 5.38 31.20
C TYR A 42 -3.65 4.83 31.44
N TYR A 43 -4.31 4.30 30.41
CA TYR A 43 -5.75 3.99 30.45
C TYR A 43 -6.10 2.53 30.13
N LEU A 44 -5.21 1.77 29.52
CA LEU A 44 -5.47 0.41 29.03
C LEU A 44 -4.49 -0.59 29.64
N ASP A 45 -4.96 -1.81 29.83
CA ASP A 45 -4.11 -2.91 30.25
C ASP A 45 -3.19 -3.36 29.10
N LEU A 46 -2.04 -3.94 29.44
CA LEU A 46 -1.07 -4.44 28.45
C LEU A 46 -1.70 -5.42 27.45
N TRP A 47 -2.65 -6.25 27.90
CA TRP A 47 -3.35 -7.19 27.03
C TRP A 47 -4.26 -6.50 26.02
N GLU A 48 -4.89 -5.39 26.41
CA GLU A 48 -5.71 -4.59 25.51
C GLU A 48 -4.87 -3.90 24.45
N ILE A 49 -3.72 -3.35 24.84
CA ILE A 49 -2.75 -2.70 23.93
C ILE A 49 -2.21 -3.71 22.92
N VAL A 50 -1.80 -4.90 23.37
CA VAL A 50 -1.34 -5.98 22.49
C VAL A 50 -2.46 -6.41 21.54
N GLY A 51 -3.70 -6.48 22.02
CA GLY A 51 -4.86 -6.74 21.18
C GLY A 51 -5.06 -5.68 20.11
N ILE A 52 -5.03 -4.39 20.46
CA ILE A 52 -5.14 -3.27 19.49
C ILE A 52 -4.03 -3.38 18.44
N PHE A 53 -2.78 -3.60 18.88
CA PHE A 53 -1.65 -3.79 17.97
C PHE A 53 -1.89 -4.94 16.99
N ALA A 54 -2.31 -6.09 17.50
CA ALA A 54 -2.59 -7.28 16.71
C ALA A 54 -3.67 -7.03 15.64
N TYR A 55 -4.78 -6.37 16.00
CA TYR A 55 -5.80 -5.97 15.04
C TYR A 55 -5.25 -4.99 14.01
N THR A 56 -4.50 -3.97 14.42
CA THR A 56 -3.90 -2.98 13.52
C THR A 56 -2.99 -3.63 12.49
N GLN A 57 -2.11 -4.55 12.89
CA GLN A 57 -1.20 -5.25 11.98
C GLN A 57 -1.94 -6.22 11.05
N LEU A 58 -2.97 -6.91 11.56
CA LEU A 58 -3.81 -7.78 10.74
C LEU A 58 -4.58 -6.99 9.68
N PHE A 59 -5.16 -5.84 10.04
CA PHE A 59 -5.82 -4.94 9.09
C PHE A 59 -4.83 -4.42 8.04
N ALA A 60 -3.61 -4.04 8.44
CA ALA A 60 -2.57 -3.62 7.51
C ALA A 60 -2.20 -4.73 6.50
N LEU A 61 -2.13 -6.00 6.95
CA LEU A 61 -1.95 -7.15 6.07
C LEU A 61 -3.10 -7.26 5.06
N VAL A 62 -4.34 -7.27 5.54
CA VAL A 62 -5.54 -7.41 4.70
C VAL A 62 -5.62 -6.30 3.68
N GLU A 63 -5.40 -5.04 4.08
CA GLU A 63 -5.42 -3.89 3.19
C GLU A 63 -4.34 -4.01 2.09
N SER A 64 -3.12 -4.41 2.46
CA SER A 64 -2.04 -4.61 1.47
C SER A 64 -2.36 -5.70 0.45
N VAL A 65 -3.02 -6.78 0.88
CA VAL A 65 -3.47 -7.87 -0.01
C VAL A 65 -4.62 -7.41 -0.90
N ILE A 66 -5.60 -6.68 -0.37
CA ILE A 66 -6.73 -6.15 -1.16
C ILE A 66 -6.20 -5.22 -2.26
N ILE A 67 -5.27 -4.33 -1.96
CA ILE A 67 -4.65 -3.44 -2.95
C ILE A 67 -3.91 -4.25 -4.02
N LEU A 68 -3.10 -5.24 -3.61
CA LEU A 68 -2.42 -6.13 -4.55
C LEU A 68 -3.41 -6.84 -5.49
N LEU A 69 -4.48 -7.42 -4.94
CA LEU A 69 -5.51 -8.12 -5.72
C LEU A 69 -6.20 -7.17 -6.69
N THR A 70 -6.48 -5.93 -6.26
CA THR A 70 -7.08 -4.89 -7.09
C THR A 70 -6.16 -4.52 -8.26
N LEU A 71 -4.85 -4.38 -8.02
CA LEU A 71 -3.86 -4.11 -9.07
C LEU A 71 -3.67 -5.31 -10.00
N ALA A 72 -3.65 -6.52 -9.47
CA ALA A 72 -3.57 -7.73 -10.28
C ALA A 72 -4.80 -7.86 -11.19
N LEU A 73 -6.00 -7.60 -10.66
CA LEU A 73 -7.24 -7.57 -11.43
C LEU A 73 -7.19 -6.48 -12.51
N ALA A 74 -6.77 -5.27 -12.17
CA ALA A 74 -6.60 -4.18 -13.13
C ALA A 74 -5.60 -4.54 -14.23
N ALA A 75 -4.52 -5.25 -13.91
CA ALA A 75 -3.53 -5.69 -14.88
C ALA A 75 -4.05 -6.80 -15.81
N VAL A 76 -4.97 -7.65 -15.35
CA VAL A 76 -5.68 -8.63 -16.19
C VAL A 76 -6.67 -7.93 -17.12
N LEU A 77 -7.43 -6.96 -16.62
CA LEU A 77 -8.46 -6.24 -17.39
C LEU A 77 -7.84 -5.25 -18.40
N LEU A 78 -6.71 -4.63 -18.06
CA LEU A 78 -6.05 -3.58 -18.85
C LEU A 78 -4.62 -3.99 -19.24
N PRO A 79 -4.43 -5.09 -20.00
CA PRO A 79 -3.11 -5.66 -20.26
C PRO A 79 -2.19 -4.70 -21.03
N VAL A 80 -2.75 -3.77 -21.82
CA VAL A 80 -1.96 -2.77 -22.57
C VAL A 80 -1.13 -1.88 -21.64
N PHE A 81 -1.65 -1.55 -20.45
CA PHE A 81 -1.01 -0.66 -19.48
C PHE A 81 -0.05 -1.36 -18.51
N PHE A 82 -0.07 -2.69 -18.43
CA PHE A 82 0.76 -3.44 -17.49
C PHE A 82 1.77 -4.38 -18.17
N ARG A 83 1.74 -4.47 -19.51
CA ARG A 83 2.63 -5.34 -20.29
C ARG A 83 4.10 -5.06 -20.02
N GLY A 84 4.73 -5.99 -19.29
CA GLY A 84 6.18 -5.99 -19.01
C GLY A 84 6.64 -4.92 -18.02
N ARG A 85 5.72 -4.21 -17.36
CA ARG A 85 6.04 -3.14 -16.39
C ARG A 85 5.16 -3.18 -15.14
N PHE A 86 4.59 -4.35 -14.82
CA PHE A 86 3.65 -4.50 -13.70
C PHE A 86 4.25 -4.01 -12.38
N VAL A 87 5.50 -4.40 -12.08
CA VAL A 87 6.18 -3.98 -10.84
C VAL A 87 6.32 -2.46 -10.79
N ALA A 88 6.87 -1.83 -11.84
CA ALA A 88 7.08 -0.38 -11.84
C ALA A 88 5.78 0.42 -11.79
N VAL A 89 4.81 0.08 -12.63
CA VAL A 89 3.51 0.79 -12.68
C VAL A 89 2.73 0.57 -11.38
N GLY A 90 2.63 -0.68 -10.92
CA GLY A 90 1.96 -1.01 -9.66
C GLY A 90 2.58 -0.30 -8.48
N SER A 91 3.92 -0.32 -8.37
CA SER A 91 4.64 0.35 -7.28
C SER A 91 4.40 1.86 -7.26
N VAL A 92 4.44 2.52 -8.42
CA VAL A 92 4.20 3.98 -8.48
C VAL A 92 2.75 4.31 -8.15
N LEU A 93 1.77 3.54 -8.66
CA LEU A 93 0.36 3.74 -8.32
C LEU A 93 0.15 3.62 -6.81
N VAL A 94 0.70 2.57 -6.18
CA VAL A 94 0.59 2.33 -4.74
C VAL A 94 1.22 3.46 -3.94
N LEU A 95 2.47 3.81 -4.22
CA LEU A 95 3.18 4.85 -3.46
C LEU A 95 2.51 6.21 -3.62
N PHE A 96 2.01 6.51 -4.82
CA PHE A 96 1.32 7.75 -5.10
C PHE A 96 -0.03 7.83 -4.37
N LEU A 97 -0.85 6.78 -4.46
CA LEU A 97 -2.13 6.70 -3.75
C LEU A 97 -1.95 6.71 -2.23
N ALA A 98 -0.96 6.00 -1.72
CA ALA A 98 -0.62 6.00 -0.31
C ALA A 98 -0.18 7.40 0.15
N GLY A 99 0.66 8.09 -0.63
CA GLY A 99 1.07 9.46 -0.34
C GLY A 99 -0.11 10.43 -0.28
N ILE A 100 -1.06 10.33 -1.21
CA ILE A 100 -2.29 11.13 -1.19
C ILE A 100 -3.13 10.79 0.04
N ALA A 101 -3.34 9.50 0.33
CA ALA A 101 -4.12 9.07 1.49
C ALA A 101 -3.54 9.62 2.80
N MET A 102 -2.21 9.63 2.96
CA MET A 102 -1.53 10.22 4.12
C MET A 102 -1.72 11.74 4.18
N LEU A 103 -1.59 12.45 3.06
CA LEU A 103 -1.80 13.90 3.01
C LEU A 103 -3.25 14.28 3.36
N VAL A 104 -4.22 13.54 2.83
CA VAL A 104 -5.64 13.76 3.10
C VAL A 104 -5.98 13.48 4.56
N GLN A 105 -5.45 12.39 5.15
CA GLN A 105 -5.67 12.08 6.56
C GLN A 105 -5.09 13.15 7.50
N ARG A 106 -3.99 13.80 7.11
CA ARG A 106 -3.38 14.86 7.91
C ARG A 106 -4.16 16.18 7.87
N GLU A 107 -4.75 16.52 6.72
CA GLU A 107 -5.35 17.83 6.45
C GLU A 107 -6.89 17.80 6.36
N ASP A 108 -7.55 16.85 7.04
CA ASP A 108 -9.00 16.58 6.93
C ASP A 108 -9.88 17.83 7.23
N ASN A 109 -9.34 18.81 7.95
CA ASN A 109 -10.00 20.10 8.23
C ASN A 109 -9.85 21.15 7.10
N ALA A 110 -8.77 21.12 6.32
CA ALA A 110 -8.49 22.14 5.30
C ALA A 110 -9.24 21.90 3.98
N LEU A 111 -9.45 20.63 3.61
CA LEU A 111 -10.08 20.25 2.34
C LEU A 111 -11.60 20.51 2.30
N ARG A 112 -12.26 20.58 3.46
CA ARG A 112 -13.72 20.79 3.55
C ARG A 112 -14.16 22.26 3.47
N ALA A 113 -13.24 23.21 3.61
CA ALA A 113 -13.57 24.62 3.82
C ALA A 113 -13.72 25.47 2.54
N LEU A 114 -13.29 25.02 1.35
CA LEU A 114 -13.25 25.87 0.14
C LEU A 114 -13.78 25.18 -1.13
N SER A 115 -14.89 25.71 -1.66
CA SER A 115 -15.80 25.08 -2.62
C SER A 115 -15.37 24.95 -4.11
N PRO A 116 -14.21 25.47 -4.58
CA PRO A 116 -13.67 25.06 -5.90
C PRO A 116 -12.27 24.40 -5.84
N VAL A 117 -11.58 24.51 -4.72
CA VAL A 117 -10.23 23.96 -4.50
C VAL A 117 -10.13 22.44 -4.69
N PRO A 118 -11.11 21.59 -4.29
CA PRO A 118 -10.95 20.14 -4.44
C PRO A 118 -10.85 19.69 -5.89
N LEU A 119 -11.48 20.40 -6.84
CA LEU A 119 -11.42 20.04 -8.26
C LEU A 119 -10.05 20.38 -8.86
N LEU A 120 -9.44 21.51 -8.44
CA LEU A 120 -8.07 21.86 -8.82
C LEU A 120 -7.04 20.90 -8.21
N ILE A 121 -7.22 20.49 -6.95
CA ILE A 121 -6.37 19.49 -6.29
C ILE A 121 -6.49 18.15 -7.01
N ALA A 122 -7.70 17.70 -7.33
CA ALA A 122 -7.93 16.46 -8.06
C ALA A 122 -7.28 16.51 -9.47
N ALA A 123 -7.41 17.64 -10.17
CA ALA A 123 -6.76 17.84 -11.46
C ALA A 123 -5.23 17.82 -11.35
N ALA A 124 -4.66 18.46 -10.32
CA ALA A 124 -3.22 18.43 -10.05
C ALA A 124 -2.73 17.00 -9.75
N ILE A 125 -3.45 16.27 -8.89
CA ILE A 125 -3.20 14.86 -8.58
C ILE A 125 -3.21 14.01 -9.86
N ALA A 126 -4.25 14.13 -10.68
CA ALA A 126 -4.38 13.39 -11.93
C ALA A 126 -3.24 13.73 -12.90
N LEU A 127 -2.85 15.01 -12.99
CA LEU A 127 -1.73 15.46 -13.81
C LEU A 127 -0.40 14.87 -13.33
N THR A 128 -0.13 14.89 -12.02
CA THR A 128 1.09 14.32 -11.43
C THR A 128 1.16 12.82 -11.68
N LEU A 129 0.05 12.09 -11.48
CA LEU A 129 -0.01 10.66 -11.74
C LEU A 129 0.27 10.35 -13.22
N THR A 130 -0.37 11.09 -14.12
CA THR A 130 -0.18 10.95 -15.56
C THR A 130 1.28 11.19 -15.94
N LEU A 131 1.89 12.25 -15.40
CA LEU A 131 3.30 12.58 -15.63
C LEU A 131 4.22 11.45 -15.16
N LEU A 132 4.00 10.91 -13.96
CA LEU A 132 4.79 9.80 -13.42
C LEU A 132 4.66 8.54 -14.29
N LEU A 133 3.45 8.19 -14.71
CA LEU A 133 3.22 7.06 -15.61
C LEU A 133 3.95 7.28 -16.94
N VAL A 134 3.80 8.44 -17.58
CA VAL A 134 4.51 8.78 -18.83
C VAL A 134 6.02 8.68 -18.66
N LEU A 135 6.55 9.11 -17.51
CA LEU A 135 7.98 9.04 -17.21
C LEU A 135 8.47 7.58 -17.15
N ILE A 136 7.73 6.68 -16.51
CA ILE A 136 8.04 5.24 -16.46
C ILE A 136 8.05 4.65 -17.87
N TYR A 137 7.08 5.02 -18.70
CA TYR A 137 6.97 4.53 -20.08
C TYR A 137 8.07 5.04 -21.00
N ARG A 138 8.57 6.26 -20.78
CA ARG A 138 9.62 6.89 -21.61
C ARG A 138 11.03 6.59 -21.14
N ARG A 139 11.27 6.41 -19.84
CA ARG A 139 12.62 6.32 -19.25
C ARG A 139 12.83 4.98 -18.54
N THR A 140 13.58 4.09 -19.18
CA THR A 140 13.98 2.78 -18.62
C THR A 140 14.72 2.91 -17.28
N ARG A 141 15.49 3.99 -17.07
CA ARG A 141 16.16 4.28 -15.78
C ARG A 141 15.18 4.45 -14.62
N VAL A 142 14.03 5.07 -14.87
CA VAL A 142 13.00 5.30 -13.83
C VAL A 142 12.36 3.97 -13.47
N GLN A 143 12.04 3.17 -14.49
CA GLN A 143 11.54 1.81 -14.29
C GLN A 143 12.51 0.99 -13.41
N SER A 144 13.81 0.95 -13.76
CA SER A 144 14.80 0.20 -12.98
C SER A 144 14.97 0.72 -11.56
N LEU A 145 14.83 2.04 -11.34
CA LEU A 145 14.91 2.64 -10.00
C LEU A 145 13.74 2.19 -9.13
N VAL A 146 12.53 2.23 -9.68
CA VAL A 146 11.31 1.78 -8.98
C VAL A 146 11.39 0.28 -8.68
N GLU A 147 11.85 -0.53 -9.63
CA GLU A 147 12.03 -1.98 -9.41
C GLU A 147 13.08 -2.25 -8.33
N ALA A 148 14.22 -1.55 -8.33
CA ALA A 148 15.23 -1.67 -7.27
C ALA A 148 14.71 -1.24 -5.90
N PHE A 149 13.86 -0.20 -5.86
CA PHE A 149 13.18 0.20 -4.64
C PHE A 149 12.22 -0.90 -4.15
N ALA A 150 11.41 -1.46 -5.04
CA ALA A 150 10.49 -2.56 -4.73
C ALA A 150 11.23 -3.78 -4.20
N GLU A 151 12.39 -4.13 -4.77
CA GLU A 151 13.25 -5.22 -4.27
C GLU A 151 13.70 -4.97 -2.84
N ARG A 152 14.21 -3.77 -2.51
CA ARG A 152 14.66 -3.44 -1.15
C ARG A 152 13.52 -3.46 -0.15
N VAL A 153 12.38 -2.89 -0.52
CA VAL A 153 11.20 -2.79 0.34
C VAL A 153 10.56 -4.17 0.56
N SER A 154 10.61 -5.07 -0.44
CA SER A 154 10.09 -6.43 -0.28
C SER A 154 10.78 -7.22 0.83
N VAL A 155 12.03 -6.87 1.18
CA VAL A 155 12.72 -7.47 2.32
C VAL A 155 11.98 -7.19 3.64
N LEU A 156 11.27 -6.07 3.75
CA LEU A 156 10.48 -5.74 4.94
C LEU A 156 9.28 -6.67 5.14
N LEU A 157 8.82 -7.37 4.09
CA LEU A 157 7.78 -8.40 4.24
C LEU A 157 8.21 -9.53 5.17
N TYR A 158 9.51 -9.84 5.22
CA TYR A 158 10.02 -10.84 6.17
C TYR A 158 9.85 -10.42 7.63
N LEU A 159 9.73 -9.12 7.90
CA LEU A 159 9.43 -8.60 9.22
C LEU A 159 7.92 -8.47 9.45
N TYR A 160 7.20 -7.92 8.47
CA TYR A 160 5.76 -7.65 8.59
C TYR A 160 4.93 -8.93 8.65
N LEU A 161 5.24 -9.96 7.87
CA LEU A 161 4.45 -11.18 7.84
C LEU A 161 4.46 -11.93 9.19
N PRO A 162 5.62 -12.18 9.86
CA PRO A 162 5.62 -12.79 11.19
C PRO A 162 4.84 -11.97 12.22
N ILE A 163 4.98 -10.64 12.22
CA ILE A 163 4.25 -9.75 13.12
C ILE A 163 2.74 -9.92 12.93
N SER A 164 2.27 -9.95 11.69
CA SER A 164 0.85 -10.12 11.38
C SER A 164 0.33 -11.52 11.63
N LEU A 165 1.17 -12.56 11.50
CA LEU A 165 0.83 -13.92 11.91
C LEU A 165 0.66 -14.03 13.43
N ILE A 166 1.57 -13.43 14.20
CA ILE A 166 1.43 -13.34 15.66
C ILE A 166 0.16 -12.55 16.00
N GLY A 167 -0.10 -11.44 15.30
CA GLY A 167 -1.31 -10.66 15.46
C GLY A 167 -2.58 -11.49 15.20
N LEU A 168 -2.59 -12.29 14.14
CA LEU A 168 -3.70 -13.21 13.84
C LEU A 168 -3.93 -14.22 14.98
N VAL A 169 -2.88 -14.82 15.52
CA VAL A 169 -2.98 -15.76 16.66
C VAL A 169 -3.60 -15.07 17.88
N VAL A 170 -3.13 -13.86 18.21
CA VAL A 170 -3.67 -13.07 19.33
C VAL A 170 -5.15 -12.76 19.12
N VAL A 171 -5.55 -12.35 17.91
CA VAL A 171 -6.95 -12.07 17.57
C VAL A 171 -7.83 -13.31 17.73
N VAL A 172 -7.35 -14.48 17.27
CA VAL A 172 -8.09 -15.75 17.41
C VAL A 172 -8.26 -16.12 18.88
N ILE A 173 -7.20 -16.05 19.69
CA ILE A 173 -7.27 -16.34 21.13
C ILE A 173 -8.28 -15.42 21.82
N ARG A 174 -8.27 -14.12 21.50
CA ARG A 174 -9.17 -13.14 22.10
C ARG A 174 -10.64 -13.35 21.71
N ASN A 175 -10.91 -13.90 20.54
CA ASN A 175 -12.28 -14.15 20.07
C ASN A 175 -12.85 -15.51 20.53
N MET A 176 -12.03 -16.37 21.12
CA MET A 176 -12.42 -17.69 21.63
C MET A 176 -12.70 -17.72 23.14
N GLY A 177 -12.31 -16.69 23.88
CA GLY A 177 -12.64 -16.49 25.30
C GLY A 177 -13.79 -15.52 25.47
#